data_AF-A0A6S6RZE8-F1
#
_entry.id   AF-A0A6S6RZE8-F1
#
_cell.length_a   1.000
_cell.length_b   1.000
_cell.length_c   1.000
_cell.angle_alpha   90.00
_cell.angle_beta   90.00
_cell.angle_gamma   90.00
#
_symmetry.space_group_name_H-M   'P 1'
#
loop_
_entity.id
_entity.type
_entity.pdbx_description
1 polymer ?
#
loop_
_entity_poly.entity_id
_entity_poly.type
_entity_poly.pdbx_seq_one_letter_code
_entity_poly.pdbx_strand_id
1 'polypeptide(L)'
;MSNNIARKMQQTYNIAYWRDGYYQVNEQGNITVCPNLDQPDAKIDLAALVEQVQEEQQHLRLPALFCFPQILQHQLRSINTAFERARRDYGYQGDDFLVYPIKINQ
;
A
#
# COMPACT_ATOMS: atom_id res chain seq x y z
N MET A 1 14.88 -13.58 21.16
CA MET A 1 13.50 -14.00 21.49
C MET A 1 12.43 -13.16 20.78
N SER A 2 12.68 -11.87 20.49
CA SER A 2 11.71 -10.96 19.82
C SER A 2 11.26 -11.38 18.41
N ASN A 3 12.12 -12.05 17.65
CA ASN A 3 11.84 -12.45 16.26
C ASN A 3 10.65 -13.44 16.12
N ASN A 4 10.35 -14.22 17.17
CA ASN A 4 9.22 -15.16 17.17
C ASN A 4 7.87 -14.45 17.37
N ILE A 5 7.85 -13.37 18.15
CA ILE A 5 6.64 -12.60 18.45
C ILE A 5 6.19 -11.82 17.21
N ALA A 6 7.10 -11.13 16.53
CA ALA A 6 6.80 -10.37 15.32
C ALA A 6 6.21 -11.27 14.23
N ARG A 7 6.81 -12.43 13.98
CA ARG A 7 6.30 -13.42 13.01
C ARG A 7 4.93 -13.96 13.39
N LYS A 8 4.70 -14.26 14.67
CA LYS A 8 3.41 -14.74 15.18
C LYS A 8 2.32 -13.66 15.05
N MET A 9 2.65 -12.40 15.30
CA MET A 9 1.73 -11.27 15.11
C MET A 9 1.39 -11.05 13.65
N GLN A 10 2.38 -11.06 12.74
CA GLN A 10 2.15 -10.98 11.29
C GLN A 10 1.19 -12.07 10.79
N GLN A 11 1.35 -13.31 11.29
CA GLN A 11 0.47 -14.44 10.98
C GLN A 11 -0.93 -14.28 11.58
N THR A 12 -1.03 -13.78 12.82
CA THR A 12 -2.33 -13.60 13.49
C THR A 12 -3.15 -12.50 12.82
N TYR A 13 -2.51 -11.39 12.43
CA TYR A 13 -3.16 -10.27 11.74
C TYR A 13 -3.24 -10.47 10.22
N ASN A 14 -2.70 -11.57 9.71
CA ASN A 14 -2.70 -11.94 8.28
C ASN A 14 -2.27 -10.80 7.35
N ILE A 15 -1.38 -9.91 7.80
CA ILE A 15 -1.04 -8.64 7.10
C ILE A 15 -0.59 -8.91 5.66
N ALA A 16 0.08 -10.04 5.42
CA ALA A 16 0.51 -10.46 4.10
C ALA A 16 -0.63 -10.75 3.11
N TYR A 17 -1.84 -11.13 3.57
CA TYR A 17 -2.91 -11.66 2.71
C TYR A 17 -3.88 -10.61 2.18
N TRP A 18 -4.04 -9.46 2.85
CA TRP A 18 -5.04 -8.46 2.47
C TRP A 18 -4.46 -7.13 2.00
N ARG A 19 -3.13 -6.96 2.05
CA ARG A 19 -2.44 -5.69 1.78
C ARG A 19 -1.64 -5.65 0.49
N ASP A 20 -1.63 -6.73 -0.30
CA ASP A 20 -0.95 -6.84 -1.59
C ASP A 20 0.49 -6.29 -1.60
N GLY A 21 1.21 -6.45 -0.48
CA GLY A 21 2.59 -5.96 -0.31
C GLY A 21 2.77 -4.50 0.10
N TYR A 22 1.74 -3.64 0.03
CA TYR A 22 1.87 -2.20 0.36
C TYR A 22 2.12 -1.94 1.85
N TYR A 23 1.69 -2.83 2.73
CA TYR A 23 1.86 -2.70 4.17
C TYR A 23 2.53 -3.95 4.71
N GLN A 24 3.56 -3.75 5.53
CA GLN A 24 4.39 -4.81 6.10
C GLN A 24 4.70 -4.49 7.56
N VAL A 25 5.31 -5.45 8.28
CA VAL A 25 5.82 -5.22 9.62
C VAL A 25 7.34 -5.37 9.57
N ASN A 26 8.07 -4.36 10.04
CA ASN A 26 9.54 -4.38 10.08
C ASN A 26 10.07 -5.23 11.25
N GLU A 27 11.39 -5.35 11.35
CA GLU A 27 12.06 -6.13 12.40
C GLU A 27 11.82 -5.57 13.82
N GLN A 28 11.46 -4.29 13.92
CA GLN A 28 11.15 -3.61 15.18
C GLN A 28 9.69 -3.87 15.62
N GLY A 29 8.86 -4.48 14.76
CA GLY A 29 7.45 -4.72 15.03
C GLY A 29 6.53 -3.58 14.60
N ASN A 30 7.06 -2.54 13.95
CA ASN A 30 6.28 -1.40 13.46
C ASN A 30 5.68 -1.69 12.09
N ILE A 31 4.53 -1.07 11.80
CA ILE A 31 3.91 -1.14 10.47
C ILE A 31 4.65 -0.19 9.53
N THR A 32 5.12 -0.72 8.41
CA THR A 32 5.72 0.05 7.32
C THR A 32 4.80 0.09 6.12
N VAL A 33 4.76 1.23 5.42
CA VAL A 33 4.10 1.40 4.12
C VAL A 33 5.13 1.47 3.01
N CYS A 34 4.95 0.66 1.97
CA CYS A 34 5.64 0.78 0.69
C CYS A 34 4.61 1.29 -0.32
N PRO A 35 4.55 2.59 -0.61
CA PRO A 35 3.49 3.16 -1.43
C PRO A 35 3.68 2.88 -2.93
N ASN A 36 4.85 2.37 -3.33
CA ASN A 36 5.15 1.93 -4.68
C ASN A 36 5.93 0.60 -4.65
N LEU A 37 5.30 -0.50 -5.05
CA LEU A 37 5.93 -1.83 -5.00
C LEU A 37 7.07 -2.00 -6.02
N ASP A 38 7.11 -1.16 -7.06
CA ASP A 38 8.23 -1.10 -8.01
C ASP A 38 9.52 -0.58 -7.35
N GLN A 39 9.40 0.06 -6.17
CA GLN A 39 10.50 0.64 -5.39
C GLN A 39 10.47 0.10 -3.96
N PRO A 40 10.87 -1.17 -3.75
CA PRO A 40 10.72 -1.84 -2.46
C PRO A 40 11.53 -1.18 -1.34
N ASP A 41 12.55 -0.39 -1.65
CA ASP A 41 13.37 0.34 -0.66
C ASP A 41 12.70 1.62 -0.16
N ALA A 42 11.69 2.14 -0.87
CA ALA A 42 10.94 3.34 -0.50
C ALA A 42 9.88 3.01 0.58
N LYS A 43 10.31 2.43 1.70
CA LYS A 43 9.43 2.11 2.84
C LYS A 43 9.41 3.23 3.86
N ILE A 44 8.24 3.46 4.44
CA ILE A 44 8.00 4.47 5.46
C ILE A 44 7.50 3.76 6.70
N ASP A 45 8.17 3.95 7.84
CA ASP A 45 7.65 3.50 9.14
C ASP A 45 6.53 4.44 9.60
N LEU A 46 5.32 3.91 9.81
CA LEU A 46 4.17 4.72 10.20
C LEU A 46 4.29 5.31 11.59
N ALA A 47 4.94 4.61 12.53
CA ALA A 47 5.13 5.13 13.88
C ALA A 47 6.05 6.36 13.84
N ALA A 48 7.18 6.24 13.14
CA ALA A 48 8.11 7.35 12.95
C ALA A 48 7.46 8.51 12.16
N LEU A 49 6.64 8.21 11.14
CA LEU A 49 5.92 9.24 10.39
C LEU A 49 4.95 10.02 11.27
N VAL A 50 4.21 9.34 12.16
CA VAL A 50 3.29 10.00 13.08
C VAL A 50 4.05 10.90 14.05
N GLU A 51 5.15 10.42 14.63
CA GLU A 51 6.01 11.21 15.51
C GLU A 51 6.55 12.45 14.79
N GLN A 52 7.11 12.29 13.59
CA GLN A 52 7.62 13.39 12.78
C GLN A 52 6.54 14.44 12.49
N VAL A 53 5.32 14.02 12.12
CA VAL A 53 4.22 14.94 11.85
C VAL A 53 3.76 15.68 13.11
N GLN A 54 3.76 15.02 14.27
CA GLN A 54 3.42 15.67 15.54
C GLN A 54 4.46 16.72 15.95
N GLU A 55 5.74 16.47 15.68
CA GLU A 55 6.83 17.41 15.96
C GLU A 55 6.85 18.59 14.98
N GLU A 56 6.77 18.32 13.68
CA GLU A 56 6.88 19.32 12.62
C GLU A 56 5.61 20.13 12.42
N GLN A 57 4.43 19.54 12.70
CA GLN A 57 3.13 20.17 12.49
C GLN A 57 2.35 20.27 13.80
N GLN A 58 2.74 21.21 14.65
CA GLN A 58 2.09 21.49 15.95
C GLN A 58 0.57 21.76 15.86
N HIS A 59 0.07 22.14 14.69
CA HIS A 59 -1.35 22.39 14.44
C HIS A 59 -2.12 21.13 14.00
N LEU A 60 -1.43 20.09 13.56
CA LEU A 60 -2.03 18.83 13.14
C LEU A 60 -2.22 17.93 14.38
N ARG A 61 -3.46 17.85 14.86
CA ARG A 61 -3.82 16.98 15.99
C ARG A 61 -4.34 15.64 15.48
N LEU A 62 -3.98 14.56 16.16
CA LEU A 62 -4.59 13.25 15.93
C LEU A 62 -6.08 13.30 16.36
N PRO A 63 -6.98 12.61 15.65
CA PRO A 63 -6.73 11.66 14.55
C PRO A 63 -6.43 12.34 13.21
N ALA A 64 -5.44 11.81 12.49
CA ALA A 64 -5.05 12.25 11.15
C ALA A 64 -5.23 11.13 10.12
N LEU A 65 -5.59 11.49 8.89
CA LEU A 65 -5.72 10.56 7.76
C LEU A 65 -4.50 10.69 6.85
N PHE A 66 -3.71 9.62 6.75
CA PHE A 66 -2.54 9.55 5.87
C PHE A 66 -2.94 8.92 4.53
N CYS A 67 -2.86 9.71 3.47
CA CYS A 67 -3.16 9.29 2.11
C CYS A 67 -1.87 9.09 1.31
N PHE A 68 -1.75 7.96 0.60
CA PHE A 68 -0.59 7.61 -0.23
C PHE A 68 -1.02 7.51 -1.70
N PRO A 69 -1.02 8.61 -2.48
CA PRO A 69 -1.49 8.62 -3.86
C PRO A 69 -0.75 7.66 -4.79
N GLN A 70 0.51 7.33 -4.46
CA GLN A 70 1.33 6.40 -5.24
C GLN A 70 0.73 4.99 -5.24
N ILE A 71 0.03 4.59 -4.17
CA ILE A 71 -0.69 3.31 -4.11
C ILE A 71 -1.79 3.29 -5.18
N LEU A 72 -2.54 4.38 -5.34
CA LEU A 72 -3.59 4.48 -6.36
C LEU A 72 -3.00 4.36 -7.77
N GLN A 73 -1.88 5.02 -8.03
CA GLN A 73 -1.17 4.95 -9.30
C GLN A 73 -0.69 3.52 -9.61
N HIS A 74 -0.11 2.85 -8.61
CA HIS A 74 0.34 1.47 -8.78
C HIS A 74 -0.85 0.52 -9.02
N GLN A 75 -1.96 0.66 -8.29
CA GLN A 75 -3.17 -0.16 -8.53
C GLN A 75 -3.74 0.05 -9.93
N LEU A 76 -3.78 1.30 -10.42
CA LEU A 76 -4.25 1.59 -11.77
C LEU A 76 -3.38 0.89 -12.82
N ARG A 77 -2.05 0.96 -12.66
CA ARG A 77 -1.10 0.24 -13.55
C ARG A 77 -1.30 -1.27 -13.47
N SER A 78 -1.41 -1.83 -12.26
CA SER A 78 -1.58 -3.26 -12.04
C SER A 78 -2.83 -3.81 -12.74
N ILE A 79 -3.96 -3.11 -12.64
CA ILE A 79 -5.22 -3.48 -13.32
C ILE A 79 -5.03 -3.44 -14.85
N ASN A 80 -4.52 -2.33 -15.40
CA ASN A 80 -4.30 -2.21 -16.84
C ASN A 80 -3.36 -3.31 -17.35
N THR A 81 -2.25 -3.57 -16.66
CA THR A 81 -1.32 -4.63 -17.03
C THR A 81 -1.97 -6.02 -16.98
N ALA A 82 -2.89 -6.27 -16.05
CA ALA A 82 -3.63 -7.55 -16.01
C ALA A 82 -4.56 -7.71 -17.23
N PHE A 83 -5.27 -6.64 -17.63
CA PHE A 83 -6.10 -6.65 -18.84
C PHE A 83 -5.27 -6.77 -20.11
N GLU A 84 -4.16 -6.05 -20.23
CA GLU A 84 -3.23 -6.15 -21.36
C GLU A 84 -2.70 -7.58 -21.52
N ARG A 85 -2.30 -8.24 -20.41
CA ARG A 85 -1.87 -9.65 -20.42
C ARG A 85 -2.97 -10.57 -20.93
N ALA A 86 -4.18 -10.44 -20.40
CA ALA A 86 -5.32 -11.25 -20.85
C ALA A 86 -5.65 -11.00 -22.33
N ARG A 87 -5.67 -9.74 -22.78
CA ARG A 87 -5.88 -9.40 -24.21
C ARG A 87 -4.88 -10.10 -25.10
N ARG A 88 -3.59 -10.06 -24.75
CA ARG A 88 -2.52 -10.71 -25.50
C ARG A 88 -2.69 -12.22 -25.54
N ASP A 89 -3.00 -12.84 -24.39
CA ASP A 89 -3.09 -14.28 -24.27
C ASP A 89 -4.31 -14.87 -25.01
N TYR A 90 -5.39 -14.08 -25.17
CA TYR A 90 -6.60 -14.47 -25.91
C TYR A 90 -6.71 -13.86 -27.33
N GLY A 91 -5.73 -13.06 -27.75
CA GLY A 91 -5.72 -12.41 -29.08
C GLY A 91 -6.82 -11.36 -29.30
N TYR A 92 -7.34 -10.76 -28.22
CA TYR A 92 -8.43 -9.78 -28.28
C TYR A 92 -7.94 -8.43 -28.83
N GLN A 93 -8.55 -7.97 -29.93
CA GLN A 93 -8.12 -6.78 -30.67
C GLN A 93 -8.78 -5.47 -30.20
N GLY A 94 -9.87 -5.54 -29.42
CA GLY A 94 -10.55 -4.34 -28.93
C GLY A 94 -9.80 -3.68 -27.78
N ASP A 95 -9.93 -2.37 -27.63
CA ASP A 95 -9.27 -1.60 -26.56
C ASP A 95 -9.97 -1.73 -25.21
N ASP A 96 -9.18 -1.62 -24.15
CA ASP A 96 -9.64 -1.57 -22.76
C ASP A 96 -9.29 -0.21 -22.14
N PHE A 97 -10.23 0.34 -21.36
CA PHE A 97 -10.04 1.59 -20.63
C PHE A 97 -10.61 1.45 -19.22
N LEU A 98 -9.79 1.80 -18.23
CA LEU A 98 -10.23 1.85 -16.84
C LEU A 98 -11.07 3.10 -16.59
N VAL A 99 -12.29 2.93 -16.10
CA VAL A 99 -13.16 4.02 -15.67
C VAL A 99 -13.23 4.03 -14.14
N TYR A 100 -12.82 5.14 -13.52
CA TYR A 100 -12.90 5.31 -12.07
C TYR A 100 -14.28 5.86 -11.66
N PRO A 101 -15.09 5.10 -10.90
CA PRO A 101 -16.39 5.58 -10.44
C PRO A 101 -16.25 6.49 -9.22
N ILE A 102 -16.39 7.80 -9.42
CA ILE A 102 -16.25 8.84 -8.37
C ILE A 102 -17.15 8.63 -7.14
N LYS A 103 -18.23 7.85 -7.27
CA LYS A 103 -19.12 7.53 -6.13
C LYS A 103 -18.41 6.78 -4.99
N ILE A 104 -17.29 6.13 -5.25
CA ILE A 104 -16.56 5.32 -4.27
C ILE A 104 -15.73 6.21 -3.32
N ASN A 105 -15.16 7.29 -3.85
CA ASN A 105 -14.43 8.29 -3.09
C ASN A 105 -14.42 9.57 -3.95
N GLN A 106 -15.15 10.59 -3.48
CA GLN A 106 -15.49 11.82 -4.20
C GLN A 106 -14.33 12.81 -4.24
#